data_AF-A0A7D7RUQ7-F1
#
_entry.id   AF-A0A7D7RUQ7-F1
#
_cell.length_a   1.000
_cell.length_b   1.000
_cell.length_c   1.000
_cell.angle_alpha   90.00
_cell.angle_beta   90.00
_cell.angle_gamma   90.00
#
_symmetry.space_group_name_H-M   'P 1'
#
loop_
_entity.id
_entity.type
_entity.pdbx_description
1 polymer ?
#
loop_
_entity_poly.entity_id
_entity_poly.type
_entity_poly.pdbx_seq_one_letter_code
_entity_poly.pdbx_strand_id
1 'polypeptide(L)'
;MKIRKKFSGHLLRNFQVDYLDSIVCEFVENYKKLRREDLGENGWIKVANIINDNIKNPKELRDLDRVLFEQLVYVLPDKHYLLHLEIEEEEDISSISDKLKEKNLPINKNLLNGDSTNDNLQLVSVRQESDELIFLFRAGYTKDDSDRKTIFFIPCILDFKNKLCIIKIREVFRRKTSLNNRTILSLITKEINHYCDSIHLFAYNKETIHSNLYTMFKEESDRAEKIIKDHSKAYTEVELNKLVKSFIDEELKIQDPALLRSYVERIKSIYYQNEAHTLPTNTFKNRFMFAFAFFDGISTRSITRDSARNHVYHKKLYWTLKDLIHDEKKISEVSMYYKFDPDNFKNVNVTKDFWYTEVTFKESNKAYLIEYYLGSRDPDRRLKSEFIIQEFKKYI
;
A
#
# COMPACT_ATOMS: atom_id res chain seq x y z
N MET A 1 37.36 -7.33 23.31
CA MET A 1 37.52 -6.49 22.10
C MET A 1 36.14 -6.34 21.45
N LYS A 2 35.46 -5.18 21.58
CA LYS A 2 34.13 -4.97 20.98
C LYS A 2 34.32 -4.76 19.47
N ILE A 3 33.78 -5.68 18.65
CA ILE A 3 33.74 -5.52 17.20
C ILE A 3 32.96 -4.23 16.90
N ARG A 4 33.62 -3.24 16.31
CA ARG A 4 32.98 -2.00 15.87
C ARG A 4 32.12 -2.36 14.66
N LYS A 5 30.81 -2.48 14.84
CA LYS A 5 29.87 -2.75 13.74
C LYS A 5 29.94 -1.59 12.73
N LYS A 6 29.96 -1.94 11.44
CA LYS A 6 30.18 -1.03 10.32
C LYS A 6 29.03 -1.16 9.33
N PHE A 7 28.71 -0.08 8.61
CA PHE A 7 27.76 -0.14 7.50
C PHE A 7 28.33 -1.11 6.47
N SER A 8 27.50 -2.04 6.02
CA SER A 8 27.88 -3.00 4.99
C SER A 8 27.21 -2.68 3.67
N GLY A 9 27.84 -3.11 2.58
CA GLY A 9 27.24 -3.04 1.26
C GLY A 9 25.90 -3.79 1.18
N HIS A 10 25.70 -4.84 1.98
CA HIS A 10 24.45 -5.62 1.99
C HIS A 10 23.25 -4.81 2.48
N LEU A 11 23.44 -4.00 3.52
CA LEU A 11 22.44 -3.06 4.01
C LEU A 11 22.18 -1.97 2.97
N LEU A 12 23.26 -1.31 2.50
CA LEU A 12 23.14 -0.16 1.62
C LEU A 12 22.55 -0.48 0.24
N ARG A 13 22.63 -1.74 -0.22
CA ARG A 13 21.99 -2.21 -1.46
C ARG A 13 20.46 -2.13 -1.45
N ASN A 14 19.84 -1.91 -0.28
CA ASN A 14 18.42 -1.58 -0.23
C ASN A 14 18.09 -0.25 -0.94
N PHE A 15 19.08 0.64 -1.03
CA PHE A 15 18.96 1.99 -1.55
C PHE A 15 19.73 2.13 -2.86
N GLN A 16 19.28 3.03 -3.73
CA GLN A 16 20.03 3.35 -4.94
C GLN A 16 21.23 4.23 -4.60
N VAL A 17 22.30 4.05 -5.36
CA VAL A 17 23.57 4.73 -5.11
C VAL A 17 23.40 6.24 -5.15
N ASP A 18 22.71 6.79 -6.16
CA ASP A 18 22.51 8.25 -6.27
C ASP A 18 21.78 8.85 -5.06
N TYR A 19 20.83 8.10 -4.50
CA TYR A 19 20.09 8.50 -3.31
C TYR A 19 20.96 8.48 -2.06
N LEU A 20 21.80 7.45 -1.92
CA LEU A 20 22.79 7.41 -0.85
C LEU A 20 23.80 8.55 -0.99
N ASP A 21 24.29 8.81 -2.19
CA ASP A 21 25.23 9.89 -2.48
C ASP A 21 24.60 11.25 -2.10
N SER A 22 23.31 11.48 -2.38
CA SER A 22 22.62 12.72 -1.98
C SER A 22 22.52 12.88 -0.47
N ILE A 23 22.17 11.82 0.27
CA ILE A 23 22.05 11.88 1.73
C ILE A 23 23.42 12.06 2.38
N VAL A 24 24.40 11.23 2.01
CA VAL A 24 25.70 11.20 2.70
C VAL A 24 26.48 12.50 2.48
N CYS A 25 26.24 13.22 1.37
CA CYS A 25 26.75 14.58 1.19
C CYS A 25 26.37 15.55 2.32
N GLU A 26 25.25 15.34 3.00
CA GLU A 26 24.79 16.19 4.10
C GLU A 26 25.54 15.92 5.41
N PHE A 27 26.13 14.72 5.54
CA PHE A 27 26.79 14.26 6.77
C PHE A 27 28.32 14.21 6.68
N VAL A 28 28.88 14.25 5.47
CA VAL A 28 30.33 14.10 5.25
C VAL A 28 30.87 15.28 4.44
N GLU A 29 31.71 16.09 5.07
CA GLU A 29 32.44 17.15 4.38
C GLU A 29 33.31 16.60 3.24
N ASN A 30 33.36 17.32 2.12
CA ASN A 30 34.12 16.91 0.93
C ASN A 30 33.72 15.54 0.36
N TYR A 31 32.51 15.04 0.64
CA TYR A 31 32.03 13.73 0.18
C TYR A 31 32.32 13.47 -1.31
N LYS A 32 32.02 14.43 -2.20
CA LYS A 32 32.22 14.27 -3.65
C LYS A 32 33.68 13.99 -4.04
N LYS A 33 34.65 14.53 -3.28
CA LYS A 33 36.07 14.28 -3.49
C LYS A 33 36.43 12.87 -3.01
N LEU A 34 36.08 12.55 -1.76
CA LEU A 34 36.28 11.21 -1.16
C LEU A 34 35.66 10.10 -2.03
N ARG A 35 34.48 10.38 -2.60
CA ARG A 35 33.75 9.50 -3.51
C ARG A 35 34.51 9.13 -4.78
N ARG A 36 35.27 10.08 -5.34
CA ARG A 36 36.09 9.87 -6.54
C ARG A 36 37.40 9.15 -6.21
N GLU A 37 37.95 9.40 -5.04
CA GLU A 37 39.23 8.87 -4.59
C GLU A 37 39.12 7.44 -4.00
N ASP A 38 37.95 7.02 -3.51
CA ASP A 38 37.74 5.68 -2.95
C ASP A 38 37.86 4.58 -4.03
N LEU A 39 38.69 3.57 -3.76
CA LEU A 39 38.98 2.43 -4.63
C LEU A 39 38.02 1.25 -4.45
N GLY A 40 36.93 1.40 -3.70
CA GLY A 40 35.98 0.33 -3.42
C GLY A 40 35.40 -0.30 -4.69
N GLU A 41 35.14 -1.61 -4.62
CA GLU A 41 34.75 -2.43 -5.78
C GLU A 41 33.46 -1.96 -6.49
N ASN A 42 32.54 -1.32 -5.75
CA ASN A 42 31.30 -0.80 -6.32
C ASN A 42 30.76 0.41 -5.53
N GLY A 43 29.75 1.07 -6.10
CA GLY A 43 29.15 2.28 -5.56
C GLY A 43 28.74 2.18 -4.09
N TRP A 44 28.10 1.07 -3.68
CA TRP A 44 27.65 0.86 -2.29
C TRP A 44 28.80 0.61 -1.31
N ILE A 45 29.81 -0.18 -1.71
CA ILE A 45 30.98 -0.44 -0.85
C ILE A 45 31.75 0.85 -0.60
N LYS A 46 31.99 1.63 -1.65
CA LYS A 46 32.61 2.95 -1.52
C LYS A 46 31.83 3.88 -0.58
N VAL A 47 30.49 3.93 -0.69
CA VAL A 47 29.63 4.71 0.25
C VAL A 47 29.81 4.21 1.68
N ALA A 48 29.77 2.89 1.88
CA ALA A 48 29.95 2.28 3.19
C ALA A 48 31.31 2.64 3.81
N ASN A 49 32.40 2.56 3.04
CA ASN A 49 33.74 2.95 3.48
C ASN A 49 33.75 4.41 3.94
N ILE A 50 33.25 5.32 3.11
CA ILE A 50 33.20 6.75 3.42
C ILE A 50 32.40 7.02 4.70
N ILE A 51 31.22 6.41 4.86
CA ILE A 51 30.41 6.54 6.08
C ILE A 51 31.21 6.07 7.30
N ASN A 52 31.76 4.85 7.25
CA ASN A 52 32.45 4.24 8.37
C ASN A 52 33.74 4.99 8.77
N ASP A 53 34.41 5.60 7.79
CA ASP A 53 35.68 6.27 7.98
C ASP A 53 35.52 7.73 8.40
N ASN A 54 34.43 8.40 8.00
CA ASN A 54 34.28 9.84 8.21
C ASN A 54 33.18 10.22 9.23
N ILE A 55 32.11 9.44 9.38
CA ILE A 55 31.08 9.74 10.39
C ILE A 55 31.52 9.17 11.74
N LYS A 56 32.20 10.00 12.54
CA LYS A 56 32.61 9.66 13.91
C LYS A 56 31.66 10.17 14.97
N ASN A 57 30.88 11.20 14.67
CA ASN A 57 29.92 11.80 15.60
C ASN A 57 28.70 10.85 15.80
N PRO A 58 28.40 10.43 17.04
CA PRO A 58 27.24 9.59 17.32
C PRO A 58 25.89 10.22 16.97
N LYS A 59 25.81 11.56 16.89
CA LYS A 59 24.58 12.25 16.49
C LYS A 59 24.34 12.10 14.99
N GLU A 60 25.31 12.47 14.16
CA GLU A 60 25.23 12.30 12.69
C GLU A 60 24.94 10.86 12.28
N LEU A 61 25.56 9.89 12.97
CA LEU A 61 25.29 8.47 12.72
C LEU A 61 23.84 8.07 13.02
N ARG A 62 23.24 8.64 14.08
CA ARG A 62 21.83 8.41 14.43
C ARG A 62 20.90 9.08 13.44
N ASP A 63 21.24 10.28 12.99
CA ASP A 63 20.45 11.03 12.01
C ASP A 63 20.44 10.31 10.65
N LEU A 64 21.60 9.85 10.17
CA LEU A 64 21.69 9.02 8.97
C LEU A 64 20.92 7.69 9.12
N ASP A 65 21.07 7.00 10.25
CA ASP A 65 20.35 5.76 10.53
C ASP A 65 18.83 5.96 10.56
N ARG A 66 18.35 7.08 11.08
CA ARG A 66 16.93 7.47 11.03
C ARG A 66 16.46 7.63 9.59
N VAL A 67 17.19 8.37 8.75
CA VAL A 67 16.82 8.55 7.34
C VAL A 67 16.75 7.21 6.61
N LEU A 68 17.74 6.33 6.78
CA LEU A 68 17.74 5.01 6.17
C LEU A 68 16.60 4.11 6.69
N PHE A 69 16.29 4.19 7.99
CA PHE A 69 15.19 3.46 8.60
C PHE A 69 13.84 3.90 8.03
N GLU A 70 13.60 5.22 7.93
CA GLU A 70 12.36 5.76 7.37
C GLU A 70 12.14 5.28 5.93
N GLN A 71 13.20 5.20 5.13
CA GLN A 71 13.12 4.66 3.78
C GLN A 71 12.73 3.17 3.75
N LEU A 72 13.33 2.36 4.61
CA LEU A 72 13.01 0.92 4.72
C LEU A 72 11.58 0.67 5.18
N VAL A 73 11.04 1.52 6.06
CA VAL A 73 9.71 1.34 6.67
C VAL A 73 8.59 1.96 5.83
N TYR A 74 8.80 3.14 5.25
CA TYR A 74 7.69 3.93 4.67
C TYR A 74 7.78 4.11 3.16
N VAL A 75 8.97 4.07 2.56
CA VAL A 75 9.15 4.46 1.15
C VAL A 75 9.39 3.28 0.22
N LEU A 76 10.22 2.33 0.63
CA LEU A 76 10.60 1.20 -0.22
C LEU A 76 9.54 0.09 -0.34
N PRO A 77 8.76 -0.25 0.70
CA PRO A 77 7.72 -1.28 0.60
C PRO A 77 6.56 -0.89 -0.31
N ASP A 78 6.11 -1.82 -1.16
CA ASP A 78 5.03 -1.62 -2.14
C ASP A 78 3.77 -2.43 -1.87
N LYS A 79 3.81 -3.32 -0.89
CA LYS A 79 2.67 -4.12 -0.44
C LYS A 79 2.47 -3.99 1.05
N HIS A 80 1.27 -3.59 1.48
CA HIS A 80 0.91 -3.47 2.88
C HIS A 80 -0.18 -4.51 3.19
N TYR A 81 0.13 -5.43 4.09
CA TYR A 81 -0.82 -6.38 4.64
C TYR A 81 -1.38 -5.81 5.95
N LEU A 82 -2.70 -5.66 6.03
CA LEU A 82 -3.40 -5.21 7.23
C LEU A 82 -4.04 -6.40 7.93
N LEU A 83 -3.72 -6.55 9.21
CA LEU A 83 -4.28 -7.51 10.15
C LEU A 83 -4.98 -6.75 11.28
N HIS A 84 -5.98 -7.39 11.90
CA HIS A 84 -6.61 -6.83 13.09
C HIS A 84 -5.66 -6.96 14.27
N LEU A 85 -5.53 -5.89 15.05
CA LEU A 85 -4.76 -5.86 16.29
C LEU A 85 -5.72 -5.78 17.47
N GLU A 86 -5.70 -6.80 18.31
CA GLU A 86 -6.36 -6.80 19.62
C GLU A 86 -5.31 -6.64 20.71
N ILE A 87 -5.65 -5.88 21.74
CA ILE A 87 -4.79 -5.65 22.91
C ILE A 87 -5.58 -6.18 24.10
N GLU A 88 -5.03 -7.18 24.79
CA GLU A 88 -5.53 -7.64 26.06
C GLU A 88 -5.28 -6.57 27.11
N GLU A 89 -6.32 -6.22 27.86
CA GLU A 89 -6.32 -5.18 28.89
C GLU A 89 -6.16 -3.75 28.33
N GLU A 90 -6.49 -2.72 29.13
CA GLU A 90 -6.30 -1.30 28.75
C GLU A 90 -4.80 -0.91 28.81
N GLU A 91 -3.91 -1.76 28.28
CA GLU A 91 -2.49 -1.47 28.21
C GLU A 91 -2.21 -0.35 27.21
N ASP A 92 -1.50 0.67 27.68
CA ASP A 92 -1.00 1.72 26.82
C ASP A 92 0.31 1.30 26.13
N ILE A 93 0.67 2.04 25.09
CA ILE A 93 1.90 1.81 24.33
C ILE A 93 3.16 1.94 25.20
N SER A 94 3.10 2.75 26.26
CA SER A 94 4.22 2.98 27.18
C SER A 94 4.53 1.73 27.99
N SER A 95 3.50 1.10 28.57
CA SER A 95 3.60 -0.15 29.31
C SER A 95 4.18 -1.27 28.44
N ILE A 96 3.66 -1.42 27.23
CA ILE A 96 4.17 -2.42 26.28
C ILE A 96 5.63 -2.13 25.93
N SER A 97 5.97 -0.87 25.66
CA SER A 97 7.35 -0.46 25.38
C SER A 97 8.31 -0.77 26.52
N ASP A 98 7.87 -0.62 27.77
CA ASP A 98 8.68 -0.94 28.94
C ASP A 98 8.89 -2.44 29.11
N LYS A 99 7.84 -3.27 28.91
CA LYS A 99 7.98 -4.74 28.86
C LYS A 99 8.95 -5.20 27.76
N LEU A 100 8.93 -4.57 26.59
CA LEU A 100 9.86 -4.90 25.51
C LEU A 100 11.31 -4.56 25.89
N LYS A 101 11.54 -3.50 26.67
CA LYS A 101 12.87 -3.17 27.22
C LYS A 101 13.32 -4.23 28.24
N GLU A 102 12.43 -4.68 29.12
CA GLU A 102 12.70 -5.73 30.12
C GLU A 102 13.07 -7.07 29.45
N LYS A 103 12.42 -7.40 28.33
CA LYS A 103 12.76 -8.56 27.48
C LYS A 103 14.09 -8.39 26.70
N ASN A 104 14.86 -7.33 26.94
CA ASN A 104 16.14 -7.02 26.29
C ASN A 104 16.06 -6.95 24.76
N LEU A 105 14.89 -6.54 24.22
CA LEU A 105 14.71 -6.38 22.79
C LEU A 105 15.55 -5.24 22.21
N PRO A 106 15.81 -5.23 20.89
CA PRO A 106 16.65 -4.23 20.25
C PRO A 106 15.96 -2.85 20.10
N ILE A 107 15.53 -2.26 21.21
CA ILE A 107 14.86 -0.95 21.24
C ILE A 107 15.81 0.14 20.76
N ASN A 108 15.36 0.94 19.78
CA ASN A 108 16.11 2.03 19.15
C ASN A 108 17.52 1.62 18.70
N LYS A 109 17.73 0.33 18.39
CA LYS A 109 19.03 -0.13 17.89
C LYS A 109 19.21 0.31 16.45
N ASN A 110 20.43 0.75 16.15
CA ASN A 110 20.86 1.14 14.82
C ASN A 110 20.83 -0.05 13.84
N LEU A 111 20.51 0.20 12.58
CA LEU A 111 20.45 -0.76 11.47
C LEU A 111 21.74 -1.56 11.27
N LEU A 112 22.88 -1.01 11.69
CA LEU A 112 24.18 -1.68 11.77
C LEU A 112 24.14 -3.01 12.53
N ASN A 113 23.15 -3.22 13.39
CA ASN A 113 22.98 -4.46 14.13
C ASN A 113 22.35 -5.60 13.33
N GLY A 114 21.79 -5.33 12.15
CA GLY A 114 21.07 -6.30 11.33
C GLY A 114 21.92 -7.19 10.43
N ASP A 115 23.23 -6.96 10.35
CA ASP A 115 24.14 -7.76 9.51
C ASP A 115 24.74 -8.92 10.30
N SER A 116 23.91 -9.91 10.62
CA SER A 116 24.36 -11.20 11.17
C SER A 116 24.45 -12.27 10.06
N THR A 117 25.30 -13.28 10.20
CA THR A 117 25.43 -14.33 9.16
C THR A 117 24.28 -15.33 9.12
N ASN A 118 23.32 -15.24 10.04
CA ASN A 118 22.18 -16.16 10.09
C ASN A 118 21.16 -15.80 9.00
N ASP A 119 20.59 -16.77 8.30
CA ASP A 119 19.52 -16.53 7.30
C ASP A 119 18.11 -16.49 7.93
N ASN A 120 18.00 -16.80 9.22
CA ASN A 120 16.73 -16.77 9.94
C ASN A 120 16.15 -15.36 10.10
N LEU A 121 14.83 -15.31 10.28
CA LEU A 121 14.11 -14.11 10.68
C LEU A 121 14.74 -13.55 11.97
N GLN A 122 15.15 -12.29 11.94
CA GLN A 122 15.79 -11.63 13.07
C GLN A 122 15.18 -10.25 13.28
N LEU A 123 14.78 -9.95 14.52
CA LEU A 123 14.40 -8.59 14.92
C LEU A 123 15.65 -7.69 14.98
N VAL A 124 15.66 -6.62 14.19
CA VAL A 124 16.80 -5.71 14.05
C VAL A 124 16.66 -4.49 14.95
N SER A 125 15.46 -3.92 14.98
CA SER A 125 15.15 -2.71 15.74
C SER A 125 13.67 -2.68 16.10
N VAL A 126 13.35 -2.11 17.27
CA VAL A 126 11.99 -1.69 17.63
C VAL A 126 12.02 -0.20 17.90
N ARG A 127 11.12 0.57 17.28
CA ARG A 127 10.99 2.01 17.50
C ARG A 127 9.56 2.37 17.85
N GLN A 128 9.40 3.38 18.68
CA GLN A 128 8.10 3.95 19.01
C GLN A 128 7.96 5.30 18.30
N GLU A 129 6.87 5.47 17.56
CA GLU A 129 6.48 6.73 16.93
C GLU A 129 5.04 7.06 17.35
N SER A 130 4.86 8.00 18.27
CA SER A 130 3.54 8.37 18.81
C SER A 130 2.77 7.15 19.35
N ASP A 131 1.66 6.77 18.72
CA ASP A 131 0.80 5.62 19.06
C ASP A 131 1.14 4.37 18.21
N GLU A 132 2.35 4.29 17.66
CA GLU A 132 2.82 3.17 16.84
C GLU A 132 4.08 2.51 17.42
N LEU A 133 4.12 1.17 17.39
CA LEU A 133 5.34 0.40 17.57
C LEU A 133 5.78 -0.23 16.24
N ILE A 134 7.01 0.08 15.83
CA ILE A 134 7.58 -0.32 14.55
C ILE A 134 8.66 -1.35 14.81
N PHE A 135 8.38 -2.59 14.44
CA PHE A 135 9.32 -3.70 14.46
C PHE A 135 9.95 -3.85 13.07
N LEU A 136 11.27 -3.73 12.98
CA LEU A 136 11.99 -3.98 11.75
C LEU A 136 12.63 -5.37 11.80
N PHE A 137 12.10 -6.30 11.02
CA PHE A 137 12.66 -7.63 10.89
C PHE A 137 13.56 -7.73 9.66
N ARG A 138 14.55 -8.59 9.76
CA ARG A 138 15.31 -9.09 8.63
C ARG A 138 14.87 -10.51 8.32
N ALA A 139 14.39 -10.74 7.11
CA ALA A 139 13.93 -12.03 6.60
C ALA A 139 14.96 -12.67 5.63
N GLY A 140 16.23 -12.67 6.03
CA GLY A 140 17.35 -13.23 5.26
C GLY A 140 17.95 -12.28 4.21
N TYR A 141 18.58 -12.87 3.20
CA TYR A 141 19.24 -12.17 2.09
C TYR A 141 18.58 -12.50 0.75
N THR A 142 18.50 -11.51 -0.11
CA THR A 142 18.21 -11.67 -1.55
C THR A 142 19.51 -11.57 -2.33
N LYS A 143 19.58 -12.26 -3.48
CA LYS A 143 20.71 -12.18 -4.39
C LYS A 143 20.28 -11.46 -5.67
N ASP A 144 21.12 -10.56 -6.17
CA ASP A 144 20.98 -10.04 -7.53
C ASP A 144 21.58 -11.03 -8.56
N ASP A 145 21.48 -10.71 -9.84
CA ASP A 145 21.97 -11.56 -10.94
C ASP A 145 23.50 -11.72 -10.90
N SER A 146 24.19 -10.89 -10.12
CA SER A 146 25.63 -10.95 -9.88
C SER A 146 25.99 -11.64 -8.55
N ASP A 147 25.06 -12.43 -7.99
CA ASP A 147 25.15 -13.14 -6.70
C ASP A 147 25.42 -12.25 -5.48
N ARG A 148 25.22 -10.93 -5.60
CA ARG A 148 25.48 -10.01 -4.50
C ARG A 148 24.30 -10.01 -3.54
N LYS A 149 24.62 -10.24 -2.26
CA LYS A 149 23.63 -10.28 -1.19
C LYS A 149 23.11 -8.89 -0.83
N THR A 150 21.80 -8.78 -0.68
CA THR A 150 21.08 -7.61 -0.16
C THR A 150 20.16 -8.05 0.96
N ILE A 151 20.17 -7.33 2.08
CA ILE A 151 19.33 -7.69 3.22
C ILE A 151 17.87 -7.47 2.88
N PHE A 152 17.00 -8.46 3.13
CA PHE A 152 15.56 -8.31 2.96
C PHE A 152 14.90 -7.91 4.28
N PHE A 153 14.44 -6.66 4.36
CA PHE A 153 13.75 -6.14 5.53
C PHE A 153 12.22 -6.24 5.39
N ILE A 154 11.57 -6.51 6.52
CA ILE A 154 10.12 -6.56 6.67
C ILE A 154 9.74 -5.73 7.89
N PRO A 155 9.24 -4.51 7.69
CA PRO A 155 8.66 -3.73 8.78
C PRO A 155 7.27 -4.27 9.15
N CYS A 156 6.99 -4.28 10.44
CA CYS A 156 5.69 -4.55 11.05
C CYS A 156 5.36 -3.38 11.96
N ILE A 157 4.25 -2.69 11.69
CA ILE A 157 3.80 -1.53 12.47
C ILE A 157 2.55 -1.94 13.24
N LEU A 158 2.59 -1.83 14.56
CA LEU A 158 1.43 -1.97 15.43
C LEU A 158 0.87 -0.57 15.66
N ASP A 159 -0.27 -0.28 15.05
CA ASP A 159 -0.99 1.00 15.13
C ASP A 159 -2.09 0.87 16.19
N PHE A 160 -1.78 1.32 17.40
CA PHE A 160 -2.65 1.17 18.58
C PHE A 160 -3.90 2.02 18.45
N LYS A 161 -3.75 3.25 17.92
CA LYS A 161 -4.85 4.19 17.70
C LYS A 161 -5.93 3.58 16.81
N ASN A 162 -5.53 2.85 15.77
CA ASN A 162 -6.47 2.31 14.79
C ASN A 162 -6.69 0.81 14.91
N LYS A 163 -6.09 0.14 15.91
CA LYS A 163 -6.22 -1.31 16.13
C LYS A 163 -5.88 -2.13 14.88
N LEU A 164 -4.76 -1.78 14.24
CA LEU A 164 -4.23 -2.49 13.07
C LEU A 164 -2.78 -2.90 13.25
N CYS A 165 -2.44 -4.04 12.64
CA CYS A 165 -1.06 -4.42 12.37
C CYS A 165 -0.79 -4.33 10.86
N ILE A 166 0.26 -3.60 10.49
CA ILE A 166 0.64 -3.31 9.11
C ILE A 166 1.98 -3.98 8.82
N ILE A 167 1.96 -5.11 8.10
CA ILE A 167 3.16 -5.80 7.66
C ILE A 167 3.47 -5.36 6.22
N LYS A 168 4.59 -4.66 6.01
CA LYS A 168 4.94 -4.15 4.68
C LYS A 168 6.02 -5.00 4.03
N ILE A 169 5.85 -5.25 2.74
CA ILE A 169 6.71 -6.11 1.94
C ILE A 169 7.15 -5.36 0.69
N ARG A 170 8.45 -5.46 0.39
CA ARG A 170 9.00 -5.08 -0.91
C ARG A 170 8.95 -6.29 -1.85
N GLU A 171 7.98 -6.34 -2.74
CA GLU A 171 7.66 -7.53 -3.55
C GLU A 171 8.84 -7.98 -4.43
N VAL A 172 9.61 -7.02 -4.97
CA VAL A 172 10.81 -7.32 -5.78
C VAL A 172 11.81 -8.16 -5.01
N PHE A 173 11.95 -7.95 -3.69
CA PHE A 173 12.87 -8.70 -2.85
C PHE A 173 12.25 -10.04 -2.44
N ARG A 174 10.98 -10.03 -2.04
CA ARG A 174 10.24 -11.26 -1.72
C ARG A 174 10.32 -12.30 -2.85
N ARG A 175 10.18 -11.88 -4.11
CA ARG A 175 10.28 -12.76 -5.30
C ARG A 175 11.63 -13.46 -5.45
N LYS A 176 12.69 -12.91 -4.87
CA LYS A 176 14.06 -13.44 -4.89
C LYS A 176 14.36 -14.32 -3.68
N THR A 177 13.38 -14.59 -2.83
CA THR A 177 13.50 -15.47 -1.66
C THR A 177 12.58 -16.69 -1.80
N SER A 178 12.86 -17.74 -1.03
CA SER A 178 11.95 -18.90 -0.88
C SER A 178 10.71 -18.58 -0.03
N LEU A 179 10.69 -17.43 0.66
CA LEU A 179 9.58 -17.04 1.52
C LEU A 179 8.40 -16.55 0.68
N ASN A 180 7.26 -17.21 0.85
CA ASN A 180 5.98 -16.72 0.34
C ASN A 180 5.32 -15.80 1.38
N ASN A 181 4.33 -15.01 0.95
CA ASN A 181 3.69 -14.03 1.82
C ASN A 181 2.96 -14.66 3.01
N ARG A 182 2.34 -15.83 2.83
CA ARG A 182 1.68 -16.57 3.93
C ARG A 182 2.67 -16.96 5.03
N THR A 183 3.84 -17.46 4.64
CA THR A 183 4.91 -17.82 5.57
C THR A 183 5.44 -16.58 6.29
N ILE A 184 5.65 -15.47 5.57
CA ILE A 184 6.07 -14.20 6.17
C ILE A 184 5.07 -13.74 7.23
N LEU A 185 3.79 -13.64 6.88
CA LEU A 185 2.75 -13.18 7.81
C LEU A 185 2.69 -14.08 9.06
N SER A 186 2.70 -15.40 8.88
CA SER A 186 2.70 -16.37 9.99
C SER A 186 3.91 -16.21 10.91
N LEU A 187 5.12 -16.06 10.34
CA LEU A 187 6.34 -15.87 11.12
C LEU A 187 6.31 -14.55 11.89
N ILE A 188 5.95 -13.45 11.24
CA ILE A 188 5.85 -12.14 11.91
C ILE A 188 4.80 -12.18 13.02
N THR A 189 3.61 -12.74 12.77
CA THR A 189 2.58 -12.86 13.80
C THR A 189 3.05 -13.68 14.99
N LYS A 190 3.73 -14.81 14.75
CA LYS A 190 4.31 -15.62 15.83
C LYS A 190 5.34 -14.85 16.66
N GLU A 191 6.22 -14.10 16.00
CA GLU A 191 7.23 -13.28 16.67
C GLU A 191 6.61 -12.15 17.49
N ILE A 192 5.62 -11.43 16.93
CA ILE A 192 4.93 -10.35 17.66
C ILE A 192 4.22 -10.89 18.89
N ASN A 193 3.47 -11.98 18.77
CA ASN A 193 2.78 -12.60 19.92
C ASN A 193 3.78 -13.14 20.97
N HIS A 194 5.02 -13.49 20.56
CA HIS A 194 6.07 -13.90 21.51
C HIS A 194 6.72 -12.71 22.23
N TYR A 195 6.89 -11.59 21.53
CA TYR A 195 7.47 -10.38 22.13
C TYR A 195 6.45 -9.63 22.99
N CYS A 196 5.20 -9.59 22.56
CA CYS A 196 4.12 -8.82 23.15
C CYS A 196 2.99 -9.78 23.58
N ASP A 197 3.02 -10.25 24.83
CA ASP A 197 2.09 -11.29 25.30
C ASP A 197 0.64 -10.77 25.38
N SER A 198 0.46 -9.45 25.56
CA SER A 198 -0.84 -8.76 25.59
C SER A 198 -1.35 -8.35 24.20
N ILE A 199 -0.65 -8.70 23.12
CA ILE A 199 -1.03 -8.35 21.76
C ILE A 199 -1.37 -9.59 20.96
N HIS A 200 -2.54 -9.57 20.34
CA HIS A 200 -2.97 -10.63 19.42
C HIS A 200 -3.27 -10.08 18.04
N LEU A 201 -2.66 -10.72 17.04
CA LEU A 201 -2.88 -10.40 15.64
C LEU A 201 -3.83 -11.41 15.01
N PHE A 202 -4.95 -10.94 14.46
CA PHE A 202 -5.96 -11.80 13.85
C PHE A 202 -6.03 -11.60 12.34
N ALA A 203 -6.11 -12.74 11.66
CA ALA A 203 -6.47 -12.79 10.26
C ALA A 203 -7.97 -12.51 10.11
N TYR A 204 -8.35 -11.82 9.05
CA TYR A 204 -9.75 -11.52 8.73
C TYR A 204 -10.44 -12.71 8.06
N ASN A 205 -11.75 -12.75 8.19
CA ASN A 205 -12.59 -13.61 7.37
C ASN A 205 -12.61 -13.09 5.91
N LYS A 206 -12.50 -14.00 4.94
CA LYS A 206 -12.42 -13.65 3.51
C LYS A 206 -13.71 -12.99 3.01
N GLU A 207 -14.85 -13.52 3.44
CA GLU A 207 -16.16 -12.99 3.07
C GLU A 207 -16.36 -11.57 3.62
N THR A 208 -15.89 -11.29 4.84
CA THR A 208 -15.86 -9.94 5.41
C THR A 208 -15.01 -8.99 4.56
N ILE A 209 -13.78 -9.40 4.18
CA ILE A 209 -12.93 -8.58 3.30
C ILE A 209 -13.66 -8.26 1.99
N HIS A 210 -14.24 -9.26 1.34
CA HIS A 210 -14.93 -9.08 0.06
C HIS A 210 -16.17 -8.18 0.17
N SER A 211 -16.88 -8.22 1.30
CA SER A 211 -18.02 -7.35 1.56
C SER A 211 -17.59 -5.90 1.81
N ASN A 212 -16.50 -5.71 2.54
CA ASN A 212 -15.93 -4.39 2.79
C ASN A 212 -15.38 -3.75 1.50
N LEU A 213 -14.70 -4.54 0.66
CA LEU A 213 -14.31 -4.12 -0.69
C LEU A 213 -15.52 -3.81 -1.58
N TYR A 214 -16.62 -4.54 -1.44
CA TYR A 214 -17.86 -4.25 -2.18
C TYR A 214 -18.45 -2.91 -1.75
N THR A 215 -18.47 -2.60 -0.46
CA THR A 215 -18.94 -1.29 0.04
C THR A 215 -18.15 -0.16 -0.60
N MET A 216 -16.82 -0.31 -0.65
CA MET A 216 -15.92 0.62 -1.34
C MET A 216 -16.22 0.74 -2.84
N PHE A 217 -16.43 -0.39 -3.54
CA PHE A 217 -16.81 -0.42 -4.96
C PHE A 217 -18.15 0.28 -5.22
N LYS A 218 -19.14 0.01 -4.36
CA LYS A 218 -20.49 0.55 -4.47
C LYS A 218 -20.48 2.06 -4.30
N GLU A 219 -19.87 2.58 -3.23
CA GLU A 219 -19.78 4.03 -3.02
C GLU A 219 -19.12 4.74 -4.18
N GLU A 220 -18.04 4.16 -4.71
CA GLU A 220 -17.31 4.75 -5.82
C GLU A 220 -18.07 4.66 -7.15
N SER A 221 -18.82 3.57 -7.37
CA SER A 221 -19.73 3.43 -8.50
C SER A 221 -20.89 4.42 -8.45
N ASP A 222 -21.56 4.53 -7.29
CA ASP A 222 -22.66 5.46 -7.06
C ASP A 222 -22.21 6.91 -7.29
N ARG A 223 -21.02 7.26 -6.79
CA ARG A 223 -20.40 8.57 -7.00
C ARG A 223 -20.10 8.85 -8.47
N ALA A 224 -19.49 7.90 -9.17
CA ALA A 224 -19.15 8.06 -10.58
C ALA A 224 -20.39 8.18 -11.46
N GLU A 225 -21.41 7.36 -11.21
CA GLU A 225 -22.68 7.40 -11.92
C GLU A 225 -23.39 8.74 -11.72
N LYS A 226 -23.38 9.29 -10.49
CA LYS A 226 -23.88 10.64 -10.25
C LYS A 226 -23.16 11.69 -11.09
N ILE A 227 -21.82 11.64 -11.16
CA ILE A 227 -21.03 12.57 -11.98
C ILE A 227 -21.42 12.43 -13.47
N ILE A 228 -21.59 11.21 -13.96
CA ILE A 228 -21.99 10.96 -15.35
C ILE A 228 -23.39 11.53 -15.63
N LYS A 229 -24.35 11.29 -14.74
CA LYS A 229 -25.72 11.83 -14.83
C LYS A 229 -25.74 13.35 -14.82
N ASP A 230 -25.00 13.98 -13.92
CA ASP A 230 -24.92 15.44 -13.79
C ASP A 230 -24.29 16.10 -15.04
N HIS A 231 -23.48 15.36 -15.82
CA HIS A 231 -22.89 15.83 -17.07
C HIS A 231 -23.73 15.49 -18.32
N SER A 232 -24.75 14.64 -18.22
CA SER A 232 -25.65 14.30 -19.31
C SER A 232 -26.45 15.55 -19.72
N LYS A 233 -26.07 16.15 -20.84
CA LYS A 233 -26.71 17.39 -21.33
C LYS A 233 -27.98 17.16 -22.15
N ALA A 234 -28.16 15.95 -22.66
CA ALA A 234 -29.21 15.68 -23.64
C ALA A 234 -30.58 15.44 -22.99
N TYR A 235 -30.62 14.77 -21.84
CA TYR A 235 -31.85 14.42 -21.14
C TYR A 235 -31.68 14.45 -19.63
N THR A 236 -32.70 14.94 -18.93
CA THR A 236 -32.86 14.71 -17.49
C THR A 236 -33.23 13.25 -17.24
N GLU A 237 -33.01 12.74 -16.02
CA GLU A 237 -33.39 11.37 -15.63
C GLU A 237 -34.90 11.11 -15.87
N VAL A 238 -35.76 12.12 -15.65
CA VAL A 238 -37.21 11.99 -15.89
C VAL A 238 -37.53 11.86 -17.38
N GLU A 239 -36.86 12.64 -18.23
CA GLU A 239 -37.05 12.58 -19.69
C GLU A 239 -36.53 11.27 -20.26
N LEU A 240 -35.34 10.83 -19.83
CA LEU A 240 -34.77 9.55 -20.24
C LEU A 240 -35.70 8.39 -19.84
N ASN A 241 -36.24 8.40 -18.61
CA ASN A 241 -37.19 7.38 -18.17
C ASN A 241 -38.46 7.34 -19.04
N LYS A 242 -38.98 8.50 -19.46
CA LYS A 242 -40.16 8.56 -20.33
C LYS A 242 -39.84 8.01 -21.73
N LEU A 243 -38.72 8.42 -22.31
CA LEU A 243 -38.30 8.02 -23.65
C LEU A 243 -38.01 6.51 -23.73
N VAL A 244 -37.37 5.96 -22.71
CA VAL A 244 -37.11 4.52 -22.63
C VAL A 244 -38.40 3.73 -22.46
N LYS A 245 -39.32 4.19 -21.61
CA LYS A 245 -40.62 3.53 -21.43
C LYS A 245 -41.46 3.56 -22.72
N SER A 246 -41.55 4.71 -23.40
CA SER A 246 -42.32 4.78 -24.65
C SER A 246 -41.74 3.85 -25.70
N PHE A 247 -40.41 3.78 -25.84
CA PHE A 247 -39.77 2.82 -26.75
C PHE A 247 -40.11 1.37 -26.42
N ILE A 248 -40.08 0.97 -25.14
CA ILE A 248 -40.41 -0.41 -24.76
C ILE A 248 -41.90 -0.70 -24.98
N ASP A 249 -42.78 0.24 -24.65
CA ASP A 249 -44.24 0.07 -24.76
C ASP A 249 -44.70 0.03 -26.23
N GLU A 250 -44.16 0.92 -27.07
CA GLU A 250 -44.59 1.11 -28.46
C GLU A 250 -43.93 0.10 -29.42
N GLU A 251 -42.62 -0.13 -29.29
CA GLU A 251 -41.85 -0.94 -30.25
C GLU A 251 -41.68 -2.40 -29.78
N LEU A 252 -41.38 -2.63 -28.50
CA LEU A 252 -41.08 -3.97 -27.97
C LEU A 252 -42.30 -4.68 -27.36
N LYS A 253 -43.33 -3.92 -26.96
CA LYS A 253 -44.60 -4.41 -26.40
C LYS A 253 -44.43 -5.37 -25.22
N ILE A 254 -43.43 -5.13 -24.38
CA ILE A 254 -43.14 -5.97 -23.20
C ILE A 254 -44.15 -5.64 -22.10
N GLN A 255 -45.00 -6.60 -21.73
CA GLN A 255 -46.05 -6.40 -20.72
C GLN A 255 -45.69 -6.88 -19.32
N ASP A 256 -44.66 -7.73 -19.18
CA ASP A 256 -44.20 -8.20 -17.88
C ASP A 256 -43.49 -7.05 -17.12
N PRO A 257 -43.99 -6.62 -15.95
CA PRO A 257 -43.42 -5.50 -15.19
C PRO A 257 -41.98 -5.74 -14.72
N ALA A 258 -41.60 -6.98 -14.41
CA ALA A 258 -40.25 -7.32 -13.97
C ALA A 258 -39.25 -7.23 -15.12
N LEU A 259 -39.64 -7.74 -16.31
CA LEU A 259 -38.85 -7.62 -17.52
C LEU A 259 -38.72 -6.15 -17.95
N LEU A 260 -39.83 -5.41 -17.94
CA LEU A 260 -39.85 -3.98 -18.27
C LEU A 260 -38.81 -3.20 -17.44
N ARG A 261 -38.79 -3.41 -16.12
CA ARG A 261 -37.82 -2.75 -15.23
C ARG A 261 -36.37 -3.11 -15.59
N SER A 262 -36.10 -4.37 -15.88
CA SER A 262 -34.76 -4.82 -16.29
C SER A 262 -34.30 -4.17 -17.60
N TYR A 263 -35.18 -4.12 -18.60
CA TYR A 263 -34.89 -3.47 -19.89
C TYR A 263 -34.64 -1.97 -19.74
N VAL A 264 -35.43 -1.28 -18.91
CA VAL A 264 -35.23 0.16 -18.63
C VAL A 264 -33.83 0.41 -18.08
N GLU A 265 -33.41 -0.32 -17.06
CA GLU A 265 -32.09 -0.16 -16.44
C GLU A 265 -30.95 -0.56 -17.39
N ARG A 266 -31.17 -1.55 -18.26
CA ARG A 266 -30.21 -1.93 -19.31
C ARG A 266 -29.99 -0.81 -20.32
N ILE A 267 -31.06 -0.17 -20.81
CA ILE A 267 -30.98 0.93 -21.78
C ILE A 267 -30.31 2.15 -21.14
N LYS A 268 -30.67 2.49 -19.89
CA LYS A 268 -29.98 3.54 -19.13
C LYS A 268 -28.49 3.27 -18.96
N SER A 269 -28.11 2.03 -18.62
CA SER A 269 -26.71 1.66 -18.48
C SER A 269 -25.93 1.86 -19.78
N ILE A 270 -26.52 1.54 -20.94
CA ILE A 270 -25.92 1.81 -22.25
C ILE A 270 -25.80 3.32 -22.50
N TYR A 271 -26.82 4.09 -22.16
CA TYR A 271 -26.80 5.54 -22.28
C TYR A 271 -25.66 6.15 -21.44
N TYR A 272 -25.58 5.81 -20.15
CA TYR A 272 -24.54 6.31 -19.25
C TYR A 272 -23.14 5.80 -19.59
N GLN A 273 -23.02 4.60 -20.16
CA GLN A 273 -21.76 4.12 -20.72
C GLN A 273 -21.25 5.05 -21.83
N ASN A 274 -22.13 5.47 -22.74
CA ASN A 274 -21.77 6.37 -23.83
C ASN A 274 -21.41 7.76 -23.32
N GLU A 275 -22.18 8.30 -22.38
CA GLU A 275 -21.86 9.57 -21.72
C GLU A 275 -20.48 9.52 -21.05
N ALA A 276 -20.19 8.45 -20.30
CA ALA A 276 -18.89 8.25 -19.65
C ALA A 276 -17.71 8.23 -20.64
N HIS A 277 -17.91 7.77 -21.88
CA HIS A 277 -16.87 7.77 -22.91
C HIS A 277 -16.45 9.18 -23.33
N THR A 278 -17.35 10.16 -23.22
CA THR A 278 -17.07 11.56 -23.56
C THR A 278 -16.43 12.33 -22.41
N LEU A 279 -16.44 11.79 -21.19
CA LEU A 279 -15.93 12.46 -20.00
C LEU A 279 -14.42 12.27 -19.84
N PRO A 280 -13.65 13.38 -19.77
CA PRO A 280 -12.23 13.29 -19.47
C PRO A 280 -12.03 12.82 -18.02
N THR A 281 -10.95 12.08 -17.79
CA THR A 281 -10.64 11.47 -16.48
C THR A 281 -10.58 12.48 -15.33
N ASN A 282 -10.17 13.72 -15.61
CA ASN A 282 -10.12 14.81 -14.63
C ASN A 282 -11.51 15.25 -14.09
N THR A 283 -12.60 14.85 -14.74
CA THR A 283 -13.98 15.08 -14.28
C THR A 283 -14.27 14.33 -12.98
N PHE A 284 -13.66 13.15 -12.82
CA PHE A 284 -13.78 12.34 -11.62
C PHE A 284 -12.82 12.88 -10.54
N LYS A 285 -13.27 13.92 -9.84
CA LYS A 285 -12.51 14.56 -8.75
C LYS A 285 -12.19 13.54 -7.64
N ASN A 286 -11.06 13.75 -6.95
CA ASN A 286 -10.55 13.00 -5.79
C ASN A 286 -10.12 11.55 -6.05
N ARG A 287 -10.92 10.74 -6.75
CA ARG A 287 -10.52 9.38 -7.12
C ARG A 287 -11.36 8.86 -8.28
N PHE A 288 -10.99 7.71 -8.85
CA PHE A 288 -11.82 6.90 -9.75
C PHE A 288 -11.32 5.45 -9.80
N MET A 289 -12.18 4.52 -10.19
CA MET A 289 -11.79 3.13 -10.42
C MET A 289 -11.16 2.95 -11.80
N PHE A 290 -9.97 2.34 -11.86
CA PHE A 290 -9.30 1.95 -13.11
C PHE A 290 -9.23 0.43 -13.32
N ALA A 291 -9.49 -0.35 -12.27
CA ALA A 291 -9.67 -1.80 -12.38
C ALA A 291 -10.48 -2.37 -11.21
N PHE A 292 -11.09 -3.53 -11.42
CA PHE A 292 -11.69 -4.35 -10.36
C PHE A 292 -11.74 -5.82 -10.80
N ALA A 293 -11.80 -6.73 -9.84
CA ALA A 293 -11.98 -8.15 -10.11
C ALA A 293 -13.10 -8.77 -9.26
N PHE A 294 -13.92 -9.58 -9.90
CA PHE A 294 -15.06 -10.26 -9.31
C PHE A 294 -14.98 -11.76 -9.59
N PHE A 295 -15.44 -12.58 -8.64
CA PHE A 295 -15.61 -14.01 -8.83
C PHE A 295 -17.09 -14.29 -9.06
N ASP A 296 -17.41 -14.81 -10.24
CA ASP A 296 -18.71 -15.40 -10.54
C ASP A 296 -18.68 -16.88 -10.12
N GLY A 297 -19.34 -17.20 -9.01
CA GLY A 297 -19.28 -18.51 -8.37
C GLY A 297 -17.88 -18.84 -7.80
N ILE A 298 -17.46 -20.11 -7.95
CA ILE A 298 -16.25 -20.65 -7.31
C ILE A 298 -15.00 -20.49 -8.20
N SER A 299 -15.16 -20.43 -9.53
CA SER A 299 -14.04 -20.61 -10.46
C SER A 299 -13.85 -19.48 -11.48
N THR A 300 -14.89 -18.73 -11.83
CA THR A 300 -14.80 -17.74 -12.90
C THR A 300 -14.38 -16.39 -12.35
N ARG A 301 -13.14 -15.97 -12.61
CA ARG A 301 -12.65 -14.64 -12.25
C ARG A 301 -12.76 -13.68 -13.43
N SER A 302 -13.61 -12.66 -13.30
CA SER A 302 -13.74 -11.57 -14.26
C SER A 302 -12.92 -10.37 -13.80
N ILE A 303 -12.01 -9.88 -14.66
CA ILE A 303 -11.17 -8.72 -14.37
C ILE A 303 -11.47 -7.63 -15.40
N THR A 304 -11.86 -6.45 -14.92
CA THR A 304 -11.91 -5.26 -15.77
C THR A 304 -10.70 -4.40 -15.42
N ARG A 305 -9.86 -4.07 -16.41
CA ARG A 305 -8.69 -3.22 -16.22
C ARG A 305 -8.51 -2.27 -17.39
N ASP A 306 -8.14 -1.04 -17.11
CA ASP A 306 -7.60 -0.11 -18.11
C ASP A 306 -6.07 -0.13 -18.13
N SER A 307 -5.48 -0.49 -19.27
CA SER A 307 -4.02 -0.52 -19.43
C SER A 307 -3.41 0.89 -19.44
N ALA A 308 -4.16 1.87 -19.95
CA ALA A 308 -3.81 3.30 -19.90
C ALA A 308 -4.20 3.95 -18.57
N ARG A 309 -4.76 3.16 -17.62
CA ARG A 309 -5.14 3.59 -16.27
C ARG A 309 -6.19 4.71 -16.24
N ASN A 310 -7.01 4.77 -17.30
CA ASN A 310 -8.21 5.60 -17.30
C ASN A 310 -9.34 4.96 -16.49
N HIS A 311 -10.38 5.74 -16.22
CA HIS A 311 -11.56 5.24 -15.52
C HIS A 311 -12.25 4.10 -16.29
N VAL A 312 -12.81 3.11 -15.58
CA VAL A 312 -13.46 1.95 -16.23
C VAL A 312 -14.91 2.22 -16.67
N TYR A 313 -15.47 3.38 -16.33
CA TYR A 313 -16.90 3.66 -16.51
C TYR A 313 -17.35 3.72 -17.97
N HIS A 314 -16.42 3.94 -18.92
CA HIS A 314 -16.71 3.87 -20.35
C HIS A 314 -16.77 2.43 -20.91
N LYS A 315 -16.41 1.41 -20.11
CA LYS A 315 -16.31 0.02 -20.58
C LYS A 315 -17.63 -0.71 -20.44
N LYS A 316 -18.06 -1.36 -21.52
CA LYS A 316 -19.23 -2.27 -21.52
C LYS A 316 -19.17 -3.34 -20.42
N LEU A 317 -17.97 -3.87 -20.18
CA LEU A 317 -17.74 -4.88 -19.16
C LEU A 317 -18.00 -4.34 -17.74
N TYR A 318 -17.70 -3.06 -17.46
CA TYR A 318 -18.00 -2.45 -16.17
C TYR A 318 -19.50 -2.50 -15.87
N TRP A 319 -20.33 -1.97 -16.77
CA TRP A 319 -21.78 -1.92 -16.56
C TRP A 319 -22.40 -3.32 -16.45
N THR A 320 -21.91 -4.28 -17.24
CA THR A 320 -22.40 -5.66 -17.15
C THR A 320 -22.05 -6.33 -15.82
N LEU A 321 -20.83 -6.12 -15.32
CA LEU A 321 -20.39 -6.70 -14.06
C LEU A 321 -20.93 -5.93 -12.85
N LYS A 322 -21.20 -4.63 -12.97
CA LYS A 322 -21.72 -3.78 -11.88
C LYS A 322 -23.00 -4.38 -11.30
N ASP A 323 -23.94 -4.76 -12.16
CA ASP A 323 -25.23 -5.32 -11.76
C ASP A 323 -25.04 -6.65 -11.01
N LEU A 324 -24.23 -7.56 -11.58
CA LEU A 324 -23.89 -8.84 -10.93
C LEU A 324 -23.21 -8.66 -9.57
N ILE A 325 -22.30 -7.69 -9.46
CA ILE A 325 -21.60 -7.37 -8.21
C ILE A 325 -22.58 -6.82 -7.17
N HIS A 326 -23.58 -6.04 -7.57
CA HIS A 326 -24.62 -5.54 -6.65
C HIS A 326 -25.52 -6.64 -6.12
N ASP A 327 -25.81 -7.66 -6.94
CA ASP A 327 -26.59 -8.82 -6.53
C ASP A 327 -25.82 -9.68 -5.52
N GLU A 328 -24.55 -9.99 -5.80
CA GLU A 328 -23.70 -10.83 -4.96
C GLU A 328 -23.11 -10.10 -3.73
N LYS A 329 -23.10 -8.75 -3.76
CA LYS A 329 -22.56 -7.86 -2.71
C LYS A 329 -21.14 -8.19 -2.27
N LYS A 330 -20.33 -8.69 -3.20
CA LYS A 330 -18.95 -9.15 -2.95
C LYS A 330 -18.07 -8.79 -4.14
N ILE A 331 -16.83 -8.41 -3.85
CA ILE A 331 -15.81 -8.20 -4.87
C ILE A 331 -14.45 -8.62 -4.33
N SER A 332 -13.57 -9.13 -5.18
CA SER A 332 -12.27 -9.66 -4.75
C SER A 332 -11.15 -8.62 -4.76
N GLU A 333 -11.28 -7.62 -5.63
CA GLU A 333 -10.26 -6.62 -5.87
C GLU A 333 -10.89 -5.32 -6.36
N VAL A 334 -10.42 -4.20 -5.85
CA VAL A 334 -10.77 -2.85 -6.31
C VAL A 334 -9.49 -2.07 -6.49
N SER A 335 -9.30 -1.48 -7.67
CA SER A 335 -8.14 -0.63 -7.97
C SER A 335 -8.57 0.79 -8.28
N MET A 336 -7.98 1.73 -7.55
CA MET A 336 -8.36 3.14 -7.58
C MET A 336 -7.16 4.03 -7.85
N TYR A 337 -7.40 5.03 -8.68
CA TYR A 337 -6.54 6.18 -8.82
C TYR A 337 -7.04 7.24 -7.84
N TYR A 338 -6.19 7.68 -6.92
CA TYR A 338 -6.46 8.77 -5.98
C TYR A 338 -5.76 10.03 -6.46
N LYS A 339 -6.49 11.12 -6.48
CA LYS A 339 -6.01 12.48 -6.67
C LYS A 339 -6.17 13.23 -5.36
N PHE A 340 -5.06 13.63 -4.75
CA PHE A 340 -5.07 14.33 -3.48
C PHE A 340 -5.51 15.78 -3.65
N ASP A 341 -6.41 16.24 -2.78
CA ASP A 341 -6.76 17.64 -2.67
C ASP A 341 -5.65 18.35 -1.87
N PRO A 342 -5.04 19.45 -2.38
CA PRO A 342 -4.14 20.31 -1.62
C PRO A 342 -4.67 20.70 -0.25
N ASP A 343 -5.99 20.83 -0.13
CA ASP A 343 -6.62 21.22 1.12
C ASP A 343 -6.48 20.18 2.23
N ASN A 344 -6.26 18.91 1.89
CA ASN A 344 -6.00 17.85 2.86
C ASN A 344 -4.58 17.91 3.45
N PHE A 345 -3.71 18.75 2.89
CA PHE A 345 -2.28 18.82 3.24
C PHE A 345 -1.79 20.26 3.49
N LYS A 346 -2.68 21.19 3.88
CA LYS A 346 -2.40 22.64 4.04
C LYS A 346 -1.18 23.00 4.90
N ASN A 347 -0.72 22.09 5.75
CA ASN A 347 0.42 22.31 6.66
C ASN A 347 1.62 21.40 6.35
N VAL A 348 1.69 20.80 5.16
CA VAL A 348 2.73 19.85 4.80
C VAL A 348 3.43 20.32 3.52
N ASN A 349 4.76 20.40 3.54
CA ASN A 349 5.54 20.71 2.36
C ASN A 349 5.55 19.49 1.43
N VAL A 350 4.71 19.51 0.39
CA VAL A 350 4.60 18.42 -0.59
C VAL A 350 5.30 18.75 -1.91
N THR A 351 5.78 17.73 -2.61
CA THR A 351 6.44 17.88 -3.92
C THR A 351 5.44 18.11 -5.07
N LYS A 352 5.91 18.58 -6.23
CA LYS A 352 5.04 18.86 -7.40
C LYS A 352 4.27 17.65 -7.93
N ASP A 353 4.80 16.44 -7.71
CA ASP A 353 4.19 15.17 -8.15
C ASP A 353 3.40 14.47 -7.02
N PHE A 354 3.11 15.19 -5.93
CA PHE A 354 2.36 14.67 -4.80
C PHE A 354 0.92 14.30 -5.15
N TRP A 355 0.34 14.91 -6.17
CA TRP A 355 -1.12 15.00 -6.31
C TRP A 355 -1.84 13.72 -6.69
N TYR A 356 -1.15 12.59 -6.87
CA TYR A 356 -1.83 11.33 -7.12
C TYR A 356 -1.12 10.08 -6.58
N THR A 357 -1.90 9.03 -6.37
CA THR A 357 -1.42 7.66 -6.16
C THR A 357 -2.35 6.63 -6.78
N GLU A 358 -1.82 5.50 -7.17
CA GLU A 358 -2.61 4.35 -7.61
C GLU A 358 -2.48 3.22 -6.61
N VAL A 359 -3.61 2.63 -6.26
CA VAL A 359 -3.66 1.57 -5.26
C VAL A 359 -4.64 0.48 -5.65
N THR A 360 -4.29 -0.76 -5.34
CA THR A 360 -5.18 -1.91 -5.43
C THR A 360 -5.42 -2.48 -4.05
N PHE A 361 -6.68 -2.66 -3.70
CA PHE A 361 -7.15 -3.33 -2.49
C PHE A 361 -7.66 -4.71 -2.88
N LYS A 362 -7.19 -5.76 -2.19
CA LYS A 362 -7.66 -7.12 -2.40
C LYS A 362 -7.52 -7.99 -1.16
N GLU A 363 -8.21 -9.11 -1.16
CA GLU A 363 -7.93 -10.18 -0.19
C GLU A 363 -6.66 -10.93 -0.60
N SER A 364 -5.77 -11.15 0.37
CA SER A 364 -4.64 -12.07 0.18
C SER A 364 -4.20 -12.66 1.52
N ASN A 365 -4.20 -13.99 1.61
CA ASN A 365 -3.79 -14.72 2.81
C ASN A 365 -4.60 -14.35 4.05
N LYS A 366 -5.93 -14.15 3.91
CA LYS A 366 -6.81 -13.73 5.02
C LYS A 366 -6.43 -12.38 5.65
N ALA A 367 -5.87 -11.49 4.84
CA ALA A 367 -5.53 -10.13 5.22
C ALA A 367 -5.98 -9.17 4.11
N TYR A 368 -6.25 -7.91 4.48
CA TYR A 368 -6.38 -6.86 3.47
C TYR A 368 -5.00 -6.55 2.91
N LEU A 369 -4.86 -6.60 1.59
CA LEU A 369 -3.65 -6.24 0.90
C LEU A 369 -3.87 -4.95 0.12
N ILE A 370 -3.05 -3.94 0.43
CA ILE A 370 -2.92 -2.70 -0.35
C ILE A 370 -1.64 -2.78 -1.17
N GLU A 371 -1.75 -2.75 -2.49
CA GLU A 371 -0.62 -2.69 -3.42
C GLU A 371 -0.52 -1.30 -4.04
N TYR A 372 0.64 -0.64 -3.93
CA TYR A 372 0.87 0.70 -4.46
C TYR A 372 1.54 0.63 -5.83
N TYR A 373 0.93 1.27 -6.84
CA TYR A 373 1.42 1.31 -8.21
C TYR A 373 2.08 2.65 -8.53
N LEU A 374 3.22 2.99 -7.90
CA LEU A 374 4.00 4.17 -8.31
C LEU A 374 5.49 4.03 -7.98
N GLY A 375 6.28 4.79 -8.75
CA GLY A 375 7.73 4.75 -8.82
C GLY A 375 8.42 4.84 -7.45
N SER A 376 9.53 4.13 -7.34
CA SER A 376 10.28 3.82 -6.13
C SER A 376 10.94 5.00 -5.39
N ARG A 377 10.46 6.24 -5.54
CA ARG A 377 11.16 7.44 -5.01
C ARG A 377 10.26 8.62 -4.65
N ASP A 378 8.98 8.40 -4.40
CA ASP A 378 8.12 9.48 -3.93
C ASP A 378 8.50 9.85 -2.48
N PRO A 379 9.12 11.03 -2.24
CA PRO A 379 9.55 11.42 -0.89
C PRO A 379 8.36 11.56 0.06
N ASP A 380 7.17 11.80 -0.49
CA ASP A 380 5.94 11.99 0.25
C ASP A 380 5.12 10.68 0.38
N ARG A 381 5.71 9.53 0.02
CA ARG A 381 5.03 8.23 0.03
C ARG A 381 4.46 7.85 1.39
N ARG A 382 5.13 8.23 2.48
CA ARG A 382 4.63 8.04 3.85
C ARG A 382 3.24 8.66 3.98
N LEU A 383 3.13 9.96 3.68
CA LEU A 383 1.90 10.74 3.77
C LEU A 383 0.79 10.19 2.88
N LYS A 384 1.13 9.81 1.64
CA LYS A 384 0.18 9.18 0.72
C LYS A 384 -0.33 7.86 1.27
N SER A 385 0.54 7.01 1.79
CA SER A 385 0.16 5.71 2.35
C SER A 385 -0.68 5.83 3.61
N GLU A 386 -0.36 6.79 4.48
CA GLU A 386 -1.14 7.09 5.69
C GLU A 386 -2.54 7.58 5.31
N PHE A 387 -2.66 8.51 4.35
CA PHE A 387 -3.95 8.96 3.84
C PHE A 387 -4.79 7.81 3.27
N ILE A 388 -4.19 6.96 2.43
CA ILE A 388 -4.90 5.82 1.83
C ILE A 388 -5.37 4.85 2.89
N ILE A 389 -4.53 4.55 3.88
CA ILE A 389 -4.88 3.67 4.99
C ILE A 389 -6.01 4.29 5.83
N GLN A 390 -5.99 5.60 6.08
CA GLN A 390 -7.07 6.30 6.79
C GLN A 390 -8.39 6.32 5.99
N GLU A 391 -8.36 6.53 4.67
CA GLU A 391 -9.55 6.41 3.84
C GLU A 391 -10.09 4.98 3.84
N PHE A 392 -9.21 3.98 3.76
CA PHE A 392 -9.60 2.58 3.74
C PHE A 392 -10.19 2.09 5.07
N LYS A 393 -9.78 2.69 6.20
CA LYS A 393 -10.29 2.36 7.53
C LYS A 393 -11.80 2.51 7.68
N LYS A 394 -12.42 3.38 6.88
CA LYS A 394 -13.88 3.58 6.90
C LYS A 394 -14.66 2.32 6.53
N TYR A 395 -13.98 1.34 5.91
CA TYR A 395 -14.59 0.11 5.43
C TYR A 395 -14.26 -1.12 6.27
N ILE A 396 -13.30 -1.08 7.20
CA ILE A 396 -12.78 -2.29 7.88
C ILE A 396 -13.28 -2.48 9.30
#